data_AF-A0A4Q2UM80-F1
#
_entry.id   AF-A0A4Q2UM80-F1
#
_cell.length_a   1.000
_cell.length_b   1.000
_cell.length_c   1.000
_cell.angle_alpha   90.00
_cell.angle_beta   90.00
_cell.angle_gamma   90.00
#
_symmetry.space_group_name_H-M   'P 1'
#
loop_
_entity.id
_entity.type
_entity.pdbx_description
1 polymer ?
#
loop_
_entity_poly.entity_id
_entity_poly.type
_entity_poly.pdbx_seq_one_letter_code
_entity_poly.pdbx_strand_id
1 'polypeptide(L)'
;MHKIRYWLKMNILEGTCSWITKCDHIGEAKLFGYILATMNRTDGLWTNTKQKRLAVEQLYGLKEASQFNYMKNLVKNGLLLKKGKGEYQVNKQYVSYGKDEQTHPK
;
A
#
# COMPACT_ATOMS: atom_id res chain seq x y z
N MET A 1 9.09 -4.68 29.12
CA MET A 1 8.50 -5.39 27.96
C MET A 1 8.82 -4.55 26.73
N HIS A 2 9.68 -5.02 25.83
CA HIS A 2 10.02 -4.27 24.62
C HIS A 2 8.83 -4.31 23.66
N LYS A 3 8.31 -3.15 23.27
CA LYS A 3 7.22 -3.06 22.29
C LYS A 3 7.84 -2.78 20.92
N ILE A 4 7.66 -3.71 20.00
CA ILE A 4 8.01 -3.50 18.59
C ILE A 4 6.97 -2.54 18.01
N ARG A 5 7.42 -1.38 17.55
CA ARG A 5 6.61 -0.45 16.77
C ARG A 5 6.98 -0.62 15.30
N TYR A 6 5.96 -0.57 14.45
CA TYR A 6 6.14 -0.52 13.00
C TYR A 6 5.78 0.86 12.52
N TRP A 7 6.51 1.34 11.51
CA TRP A 7 6.25 2.62 10.89
C TRP A 7 6.26 2.51 9.37
N LEU A 8 5.52 3.42 8.74
CA LEU A 8 5.49 3.61 7.30
C LEU A 8 5.66 5.12 7.06
N LYS A 9 6.60 5.48 6.19
CA LYS A 9 6.87 6.85 5.79
C LYS A 9 6.56 7.00 4.31
N MET A 10 5.86 8.09 3.99
CA MET A 10 5.68 8.53 2.62
C MET A 10 6.92 9.32 2.19
N ASN A 11 7.47 9.00 1.03
CA ASN A 11 8.56 9.76 0.44
C ASN A 11 7.98 10.88 -0.41
N ILE A 12 8.56 12.08 -0.31
CA ILE A 12 8.25 13.23 -1.18
C ILE A 12 9.41 13.38 -2.16
N LEU A 13 9.12 13.24 -3.45
CA LEU A 13 10.08 13.38 -4.54
C LEU A 13 9.96 14.81 -5.11
N GLU A 14 11.10 15.42 -5.42
CA GLU A 14 11.17 16.75 -6.06
C GLU A 14 10.36 17.83 -5.32
N GLY A 15 10.23 17.67 -3.99
CA GLY A 15 9.51 18.60 -3.11
C GLY A 15 7.98 18.61 -3.25
N THR A 16 7.38 17.88 -4.19
CA THR A 16 5.94 17.99 -4.50
C THR A 16 5.26 16.67 -4.82
N CYS A 17 6.00 15.64 -5.22
CA CYS A 17 5.44 14.39 -5.70
C CYS A 17 5.40 13.33 -4.59
N SER A 18 4.19 12.91 -4.23
CA SER A 18 3.92 11.81 -3.29
C SER A 18 3.16 10.66 -3.97
N TRP A 19 2.97 9.53 -3.29
CA TRP A 19 2.10 8.48 -3.84
C TRP A 19 0.65 8.95 -3.98
N ILE A 20 0.17 9.84 -3.10
CA ILE A 20 -1.20 10.35 -3.16
C ILE A 20 -1.42 11.13 -4.46
N THR A 21 -0.44 11.98 -4.83
CA THR A 21 -0.49 12.74 -6.09
C THR A 21 -0.33 11.89 -7.35
N LYS A 22 0.02 10.60 -7.20
CA LYS A 22 0.05 9.62 -8.30
C LYS A 22 -1.27 8.85 -8.46
N CYS A 23 -2.25 9.09 -7.59
CA CYS A 23 -3.59 8.52 -7.72
C CYS A 23 -4.49 9.51 -8.44
N ASP A 24 -5.11 9.06 -9.54
CA ASP A 24 -6.04 9.86 -10.33
C ASP A 24 -7.45 9.87 -9.68
N HIS A 25 -7.75 8.85 -8.88
CA HIS A 25 -9.01 8.68 -8.20
C HIS A 25 -8.83 8.39 -6.70
N ILE A 26 -9.74 8.91 -5.88
CA ILE A 26 -9.76 8.61 -4.44
C ILE A 26 -9.91 7.10 -4.16
N GLY A 27 -10.56 6.36 -5.05
CA GLY A 27 -10.65 4.89 -4.96
C GLY A 27 -9.28 4.20 -5.08
N GLU A 28 -8.38 4.73 -5.90
CA GLU A 28 -7.00 4.25 -5.99
C GLU A 28 -6.24 4.52 -4.70
N ALA A 29 -6.41 5.73 -4.14
CA ALA A 29 -5.77 6.09 -2.88
C ALA A 29 -6.25 5.22 -1.72
N LYS A 30 -7.56 4.95 -1.62
CA LYS A 30 -8.14 4.02 -0.63
C LYS A 30 -7.58 2.60 -0.80
N LEU A 31 -7.57 2.10 -2.03
CA LEU A 31 -7.04 0.77 -2.33
C LEU A 31 -5.54 0.67 -1.99
N PHE A 32 -4.74 1.66 -2.39
CA PHE A 32 -3.32 1.67 -2.10
C PHE A 32 -3.05 1.79 -0.60
N GLY A 33 -3.79 2.63 0.13
CA GLY A 33 -3.73 2.70 1.59
C GLY A 33 -4.01 1.34 2.25
N TYR A 34 -5.00 0.60 1.77
CA TYR A 34 -5.26 -0.77 2.23
C TYR A 34 -4.09 -1.73 1.95
N ILE A 35 -3.49 -1.64 0.76
CA ILE A 35 -2.31 -2.44 0.39
C ILE A 35 -1.16 -2.14 1.34
N LEU A 36 -0.86 -0.86 1.60
CA LEU A 36 0.19 -0.43 2.52
C LEU A 36 -0.04 -0.96 3.95
N ALA A 37 -1.29 -1.02 4.40
CA ALA A 37 -1.64 -1.54 5.72
C ALA A 37 -1.52 -3.07 5.84
N THR A 38 -1.65 -3.80 4.72
CA THR A 38 -1.82 -5.26 4.70
C THR A 38 -0.76 -6.03 3.90
N MET A 39 0.24 -5.34 3.35
CA MET A 39 1.38 -5.96 2.68
C MET A 39 2.29 -6.68 3.68
N ASN A 40 3.05 -7.66 3.18
CA ASN A 40 4.15 -8.24 3.92
C ASN A 40 5.20 -7.15 4.15
N ARG A 41 5.49 -6.86 5.42
CA ARG A 41 6.38 -5.78 5.85
C ARG A 41 7.86 -6.12 5.67
N THR A 42 8.21 -7.36 5.34
CA THR A 42 9.60 -7.76 5.11
C THR A 42 10.04 -7.40 3.68
N ASP A 43 9.21 -7.74 2.71
CA ASP A 43 9.53 -7.65 1.26
C ASP A 43 8.66 -6.64 0.50
N GLY A 44 7.58 -6.13 1.12
CA GLY A 44 6.62 -5.24 0.49
C GLY A 44 5.66 -5.94 -0.48
N LEU A 45 5.57 -7.28 -0.45
CA LEU A 45 4.67 -8.05 -1.30
C LEU A 45 3.23 -8.02 -0.80
N TRP A 46 2.30 -7.98 -1.74
CA TRP A 46 0.88 -8.03 -1.49
C TRP A 46 0.17 -8.86 -2.56
N THR A 47 -0.62 -9.83 -2.10
CA THR A 47 -1.41 -10.71 -2.96
C THR A 47 -2.87 -10.28 -2.98
N ASN A 48 -3.46 -10.21 -4.18
CA ASN A 48 -4.86 -9.92 -4.42
C ASN A 48 -5.71 -11.20 -4.29
N THR A 49 -6.05 -11.57 -3.06
CA THR A 49 -6.92 -12.71 -2.76
C THR A 49 -8.40 -12.30 -2.72
N LYS A 50 -9.32 -13.27 -2.87
CA LYS A 50 -10.77 -13.01 -2.78
C LYS A 50 -11.16 -12.35 -1.45
N GLN A 51 -10.56 -12.80 -0.35
CA GLN A 51 -10.81 -12.29 1.00
C GLN A 51 -10.42 -10.81 1.12
N LYS A 52 -9.26 -10.43 0.55
CA LYS A 52 -8.83 -9.02 0.53
C LYS A 52 -9.74 -8.15 -0.32
N ARG A 53 -10.23 -8.65 -1.46
CA ARG A 53 -11.20 -7.90 -2.29
C ARG A 53 -12.51 -7.65 -1.57
N LEU A 54 -13.04 -8.67 -0.89
CA LEU A 54 -14.24 -8.52 -0.06
C LEU A 54 -14.01 -7.51 1.08
N ALA A 55 -12.86 -7.55 1.74
CA ALA A 55 -12.52 -6.59 2.79
C ALA A 55 -12.46 -5.15 2.26
N VAL A 56 -11.83 -4.94 1.09
CA VAL A 56 -11.78 -3.62 0.45
C VAL A 56 -13.18 -3.12 0.08
N GLU A 57 -14.05 -4.00 -0.42
CA GLU A 57 -15.43 -3.66 -0.74
C GLU A 57 -16.21 -3.26 0.51
N GLN A 58 -16.09 -4.01 1.61
CA GLN A 58 -16.75 -3.71 2.88
C GLN A 58 -16.26 -2.41 3.52
N LEU A 59 -14.95 -2.16 3.50
CA LEU A 59 -14.35 -0.99 4.15
C LEU A 59 -14.55 0.30 3.35
N TYR A 60 -14.55 0.20 2.02
CA TYR A 60 -14.44 1.38 1.14
C TYR A 60 -15.53 1.48 0.07
N GLY A 61 -16.41 0.49 -0.04
CA GLY A 61 -17.45 0.43 -1.08
C GLY A 61 -16.90 0.21 -2.50
N LEU A 62 -15.65 -0.24 -2.64
CA LEU A 62 -15.04 -0.44 -3.95
C LEU A 62 -15.42 -1.82 -4.50
N LYS A 63 -16.26 -1.85 -5.54
CA LYS A 63 -16.62 -3.10 -6.23
C LYS A 63 -15.41 -3.76 -6.88
N GLU A 64 -15.43 -5.09 -6.98
CA GLU A 64 -14.32 -5.89 -7.53
C GLU A 64 -13.82 -5.40 -8.90
N ALA A 65 -14.72 -5.03 -9.82
CA ALA A 65 -14.33 -4.48 -11.13
C ALA A 65 -13.52 -3.18 -11.01
N SER A 66 -13.94 -2.27 -10.13
CA SER A 66 -13.22 -1.01 -9.85
C SER A 66 -11.88 -1.29 -9.20
N GLN A 67 -11.80 -2.25 -8.26
CA GLN A 67 -10.54 -2.65 -7.65
C GLN A 67 -9.54 -3.14 -8.72
N PHE A 68 -9.97 -3.96 -9.67
CA PHE A 68 -9.09 -4.42 -10.75
C PHE A 68 -8.60 -3.28 -11.64
N ASN A 69 -9.47 -2.33 -11.98
CA ASN A 69 -9.08 -1.15 -12.75
C ASN A 69 -8.09 -0.27 -11.99
N TYR A 70 -8.36 0.00 -10.71
CA TYR A 70 -7.44 0.76 -9.86
C TYR A 70 -6.10 0.06 -9.66
N MET A 71 -6.06 -1.27 -9.50
CA MET A 71 -4.80 -2.02 -9.48
C MET A 71 -3.98 -1.83 -10.76
N LYS A 72 -4.63 -1.79 -11.94
CA LYS A 72 -3.92 -1.52 -13.21
C LYS A 72 -3.35 -0.09 -13.21
N ASN A 73 -4.11 0.89 -12.74
CA ASN A 73 -3.67 2.28 -12.67
C ASN A 73 -2.52 2.46 -11.67
N LEU A 74 -2.60 1.83 -10.49
CA LEU A 74 -1.51 1.84 -9.50
C LEU A 74 -0.21 1.23 -10.07
N VAL A 75 -0.29 0.21 -10.92
CA VAL A 75 0.87 -0.33 -11.64
C VAL A 75 1.36 0.64 -12.71
N LYS A 76 0.46 1.19 -13.52
CA LYS A 76 0.78 2.19 -14.57
C LYS A 76 1.48 3.42 -13.98
N ASN A 77 1.01 3.89 -12.83
CA ASN A 77 1.52 5.08 -12.15
C ASN A 77 2.77 4.78 -11.30
N GLY A 78 3.26 3.53 -11.33
CA GLY A 78 4.51 3.12 -10.70
C GLY A 78 4.43 2.95 -9.18
N LEU A 79 3.23 2.93 -8.60
CA LEU A 79 3.04 2.69 -7.15
C LEU A 79 3.14 1.22 -6.79
N LEU A 80 2.78 0.34 -7.74
CA LEU A 80 2.90 -1.11 -7.62
C LEU A 80 3.74 -1.70 -8.75
N LEU A 81 4.52 -2.72 -8.43
CA LEU A 81 5.26 -3.53 -9.38
C LEU A 81 4.60 -4.91 -9.48
N LYS A 82 4.11 -5.30 -10.65
CA LYS A 82 3.51 -6.63 -10.84
C LYS A 82 4.59 -7.69 -10.84
N LYS A 83 4.47 -8.70 -9.97
CA LYS A 83 5.41 -9.83 -9.86
C LYS A 83 4.88 -11.13 -10.44
N GLY A 84 3.56 -11.30 -10.42
CA GLY A 84 2.90 -12.51 -10.89
C GLY A 84 1.40 -12.34 -11.05
N LYS A 85 0.69 -13.46 -11.21
CA LYS A 85 -0.78 -13.46 -11.29
C LYS A 85 -1.37 -13.10 -9.92
N GLY A 86 -1.85 -11.86 -9.80
CA GLY A 86 -2.44 -11.36 -8.54
C GLY A 86 -1.41 -11.01 -7.47
N GLU A 87 -0.13 -10.95 -7.81
CA GLU A 87 0.95 -10.62 -6.88
C GLU A 87 1.64 -9.31 -7.28
N TYR A 88 1.76 -8.43 -6.30
CA TYR A 88 2.22 -7.05 -6.47
C TYR A 88 3.23 -6.71 -5.38
N GLN A 89 4.23 -5.89 -5.70
CA GLN A 89 5.17 -5.34 -4.74
C GLN A 89 4.96 -3.83 -4.65
N VAL A 90 4.92 -3.27 -3.45
CA VAL A 90 4.88 -1.81 -3.26
C VAL A 90 6.20 -1.20 -3.71
N ASN A 91 6.12 -0.14 -4.52
CA ASN A 91 7.33 0.56 -4.98
C ASN A 91 7.94 1.40 -3.84
N LYS A 92 9.13 1.00 -3.41
CA LYS A 92 9.89 1.66 -2.32
C LYS A 92 10.32 3.10 -2.64
N GLN A 93 10.26 3.51 -3.91
CA GLN A 93 10.49 4.90 -4.30
C GLN A 93 9.54 5.85 -3.56
N TYR A 94 8.28 5.46 -3.35
CA TYR A 94 7.27 6.32 -2.76
C TYR A 94 6.97 6.03 -1.28
N VAL A 95 7.39 4.86 -0.79
CA VAL A 95 7.07 4.41 0.56
C VAL A 95 8.27 3.70 1.20
N SER A 96 8.61 4.11 2.41
CA SER A 96 9.58 3.44 3.27
C SER A 96 8.88 2.76 4.43
N TYR A 97 9.31 1.57 4.81
CA TYR A 97 8.78 0.84 5.98
C TYR A 97 9.92 0.43 6.91
N GLY A 98 9.61 0.32 8.20
CA GLY A 98 10.58 -0.18 9.18
C GLY A 98 9.93 -0.54 10.50
N LYS A 99 10.78 -0.99 11.42
CA LYS A 99 10.43 -1.29 12.81
C LYS A 99 11.44 -0.66 13.76
N ASP A 100 10.97 -0.21 14.91
CA ASP A 100 11.77 0.36 15.99
C ASP A 100 11.41 -0.30 17.32
N GLU A 101 12.41 -0.44 18.20
CA GLU A 101 12.18 -0.89 19.56
C GLU A 101 11.86 0.32 20.43
N GLN A 102 10.63 0.37 20.94
CA GLN A 102 10.23 1.46 21.81
C GLN A 102 10.74 1.18 23.23
N THR A 103 11.83 1.85 23.61
CA THR A 103 12.28 1.92 25.01
C THR A 103 11.49 2.99 25.74
N HIS A 104 10.72 2.60 26.75
CA HIS A 104 10.11 3.57 27.66
C HIS A 104 11.23 4.26 28.47
N PRO A 105 11.34 5.60 28.46
CA PRO A 105 12.16 6.28 29.46
C PRO A 105 11.55 5.98 30.83
N LYS A 106 12.39 5.53 31.77
CA LYS A 106 12.03 5.34 33.18
C LYS A 106 11.71 6.68 33.82
#